data_AF-A0A0E0A0N8-F1
#
_entry.id   AF-A0A0E0A0N8-F1
#
_cell.length_a   1.000
_cell.length_b   1.000
_cell.length_c   1.000
_cell.angle_alpha   90.00
_cell.angle_beta   90.00
_cell.angle_gamma   90.00
#
_symmetry.space_group_name_H-M   'P 1'
#
loop_
_entity.id
_entity.type
_entity.pdbx_description
1 polymer ?
#
loop_
_entity_poly.entity_id
_entity_poly.type
_entity_poly.pdbx_seq_one_letter_code
_entity_poly.pdbx_strand_id
1 'polypeptide(L)'
;MAAASIAPWDGVCNHQAINSLRAMRRGDCCLFYHSGVGAASRHIVSVVEVTREWYEEEGEAASGGAMDVRAVGEFRRLVALGKMKIGDGVRTTTTALIPA
;
A
#
# COMPACT_ATOMS: atom_id res chain seq x y z
N MET A 1 -12.30 -20.54 -2.98
CA MET A 1 -11.90 -19.29 -2.29
C MET A 1 -10.40 -19.32 -2.17
N ALA A 2 -9.68 -18.49 -2.95
CA ALA A 2 -8.23 -18.40 -2.79
C ALA A 2 -7.94 -17.89 -1.37
N ALA A 3 -7.11 -18.60 -0.62
CA ALA A 3 -6.63 -18.11 0.66
C ALA A 3 -5.89 -16.80 0.40
N ALA A 4 -6.37 -15.70 0.99
CA ALA A 4 -5.67 -14.42 0.89
C ALA A 4 -4.30 -14.58 1.55
N SER A 5 -3.26 -14.70 0.74
CA SER A 5 -1.88 -14.76 1.22
C SER A 5 -1.53 -13.44 1.87
N ILE A 6 -1.12 -13.49 3.13
CA ILE A 6 -0.54 -12.34 3.83
C ILE A 6 0.84 -12.11 3.24
N ALA A 7 1.14 -10.86 2.89
CA ALA A 7 2.43 -10.45 2.37
C ALA A 7 2.98 -9.28 3.22
N PRO A 8 4.29 -9.28 3.53
CA PRO A 8 4.93 -8.13 4.15
C PRO A 8 4.96 -6.97 3.16
N TRP A 9 4.67 -5.77 3.64
CA TRP A 9 4.89 -4.51 2.95
C TRP A 9 6.13 -3.85 3.54
N ASP A 10 7.26 -4.10 2.89
CA ASP A 10 8.60 -3.63 3.25
C ASP A 10 9.17 -2.70 2.15
N GLY A 11 10.46 -2.35 2.26
CA GLY A 11 11.18 -1.56 1.23
C GLY A 11 10.83 -0.06 1.16
N VAL A 12 9.99 0.41 2.08
CA VAL A 12 9.56 1.83 2.11
C VAL A 12 10.65 2.68 2.75
N CYS A 13 11.39 3.41 1.93
CA CYS A 13 12.48 4.29 2.38
C CYS A 13 12.07 5.75 2.60
N ASN A 14 10.88 6.15 2.15
CA ASN A 14 10.40 7.53 2.31
C ASN A 14 9.88 7.74 3.74
N HIS A 15 10.50 8.64 4.49
CA HIS A 15 10.14 8.94 5.87
C HIS A 15 8.67 9.36 6.06
N GLN A 16 8.10 10.15 5.16
CA GLN A 16 6.68 10.52 5.23
C GLN A 16 5.75 9.31 5.02
N ALA A 17 6.13 8.40 4.11
CA ALA A 17 5.39 7.17 3.88
C ALA A 17 5.50 6.24 5.11
N ILE A 18 6.70 6.08 5.68
CA ILE A 18 6.92 5.32 6.92
C ILE A 18 6.03 5.85 8.04
N ASN A 19 5.97 7.17 8.26
CA ASN A 19 5.11 7.77 9.29
C ASN A 19 3.63 7.51 9.04
N SER A 20 3.21 7.41 7.78
CA SER A 20 1.84 7.05 7.41
C SER A 20 1.55 5.58 7.73
N LEU A 21 2.47 4.67 7.39
CA LEU A 21 2.33 3.23 7.67
C LEU A 21 2.35 2.95 9.18
N ARG A 22 3.21 3.64 9.94
CA ARG A 22 3.25 3.57 11.42
C ARG A 22 1.96 4.05 12.09
N ALA A 23 1.18 4.89 11.41
CA ALA A 23 -0.10 5.37 11.93
C ALA A 23 -1.28 4.42 11.62
N MET A 24 -1.08 3.43 10.75
CA MET A 24 -2.11 2.45 10.39
C MET A 24 -2.29 1.39 11.48
N ARG A 25 -3.51 0.87 11.58
CA ARG A 25 -3.91 -0.15 12.55
C ARG A 25 -4.42 -1.39 11.83
N ARG A 26 -4.45 -2.53 12.52
CA ARG A 26 -5.08 -3.75 11.98
C ARG A 26 -6.52 -3.47 11.56
N GLY A 27 -6.89 -3.90 10.36
CA GLY A 27 -8.20 -3.65 9.76
C GLY A 27 -8.29 -2.40 8.89
N ASP A 28 -7.30 -1.50 8.92
CA ASP A 28 -7.26 -0.37 8.01
C ASP A 28 -7.08 -0.86 6.56
N CYS A 29 -7.77 -0.21 5.62
CA CYS A 29 -7.73 -0.56 4.21
C CYS A 29 -6.86 0.42 3.41
N CYS A 30 -6.01 -0.12 2.56
CA CYS A 30 -5.11 0.62 1.68
C CYS A 30 -5.37 0.29 0.21
N LEU A 31 -5.11 1.26 -0.66
CA LEU A 31 -5.18 1.07 -2.10
C LEU A 31 -3.81 0.62 -2.63
N PHE A 32 -3.78 -0.50 -3.35
CA PHE A 32 -2.59 -0.98 -4.04
C PHE A 32 -2.62 -0.52 -5.51
N TYR A 33 -1.52 0.05 -5.98
CA TYR A 33 -1.43 0.61 -7.33
C TYR A 33 -0.09 0.26 -8.00
N HIS A 34 -0.10 0.10 -9.32
CA HIS A 34 1.14 -0.04 -10.10
C HIS A 34 1.73 1.33 -10.43
N SER A 35 3.00 1.52 -10.09
CA SER A 35 3.79 2.70 -10.44
C SER A 35 4.36 2.56 -11.86
N GLY A 36 3.54 2.85 -12.87
CA GLY A 36 4.01 2.95 -14.25
C GLY A 36 4.69 4.28 -14.58
N VAL A 37 5.52 4.29 -15.64
CA VAL A 37 6.06 5.53 -16.24
C VAL A 37 4.92 6.24 -16.99
N GLY A 38 4.51 7.40 -16.48
CA GLY A 38 3.42 8.21 -17.03
C GLY A 38 2.07 8.07 -16.29
N ALA A 39 1.24 9.12 -16.33
CA ALA A 39 -0.04 9.15 -15.62
C ALA A 39 -1.06 8.11 -16.13
N ALA A 40 -0.93 7.69 -17.40
CA ALA A 40 -1.80 6.72 -18.05
C ALA A 40 -1.49 5.26 -17.70
N SER A 41 -0.30 4.97 -17.16
CA SER A 41 0.12 3.62 -16.77
C SER A 41 -0.06 3.36 -15.27
N ARG A 42 -0.37 4.39 -14.48
CA ARG A 42 -0.67 4.30 -13.05
C ARG A 42 -2.12 3.92 -12.82
N HIS A 43 -2.32 2.70 -12.33
CA HIS A 43 -3.63 2.15 -12.06
C HIS A 43 -3.72 1.62 -10.64
N ILE A 44 -4.85 1.89 -9.98
CA ILE A 44 -5.22 1.20 -8.75
C ILE A 44 -5.77 -0.18 -9.15
N VAL A 45 -5.21 -1.21 -8.53
CA VAL A 45 -5.44 -2.61 -8.89
C VAL A 45 -6.33 -3.28 -7.87
N SER A 46 -6.04 -3.08 -6.58
CA SER A 46 -6.69 -3.80 -5.50
C SER A 46 -6.75 -3.00 -4.21
N VAL A 47 -7.56 -3.52 -3.28
CA VAL A 47 -7.62 -3.08 -1.89
C VAL A 47 -6.94 -4.14 -1.03
N VAL A 48 -6.05 -3.69 -0.16
CA VAL A 48 -5.40 -4.52 0.85
C VAL A 48 -5.81 -4.05 2.24
N GLU A 49 -5.80 -4.95 3.21
CA GLU A 49 -6.09 -4.66 4.62
C GLU A 49 -4.87 -4.98 5.47
N VAL A 50 -4.59 -4.12 6.45
CA VAL A 50 -3.51 -4.33 7.43
C VAL A 50 -3.84 -5.51 8.34
N THR A 51 -2.99 -6.53 8.31
CA THR A 51 -3.07 -7.71 9.18
C THR A 51 -2.10 -7.67 10.35
N ARG A 52 -0.99 -6.92 10.23
CA ARG A 52 -0.02 -6.64 11.30
C ARG A 52 0.45 -5.20 11.17
N GLU A 53 0.47 -4.49 12.28
CA GLU A 53 0.96 -3.09 12.35
C GLU A 53 2.47 -3.03 12.12
N TRP A 54 3.00 -1.82 11.88
CA TRP A 54 4.42 -1.60 11.60
C TRP A 54 5.32 -2.26 12.66
N TYR A 55 6.28 -3.06 12.20
CA TYR A 55 7.29 -3.72 13.01
C TYR A 55 8.66 -3.54 12.38
N GLU A 56 9.72 -3.61 13.20
CA GLU A 56 11.10 -3.54 12.76
C GLU A 56 11.77 -4.86 13.14
N GLU A 57 12.43 -5.49 12.17
CA GLU A 57 13.18 -6.73 12.41
C GLU A 57 14.51 -6.40 13.09
N GLU A 58 14.86 -7.12 14.15
CA GLU A 58 16.14 -6.98 14.85
C GLU A 58 17.19 -7.91 14.23
N GLY A 59 18.29 -7.37 13.72
CA GLY A 59 19.42 -8.16 13.21
C GLY A 59 20.32 -7.44 12.21
N GLU A 60 21.45 -8.06 11.85
CA GLU A 60 22.44 -7.50 10.91
C GLU A 60 21.89 -7.29 9.48
N ALA A 61 20.76 -7.90 9.15
CA ALA A 61 20.04 -7.76 7.88
C ALA A 61 18.78 -6.90 7.98
N ALA A 62 18.70 -5.98 8.96
CA ALA A 62 17.58 -5.06 9.09
C ALA A 62 17.45 -4.17 7.84
N SER A 63 16.53 -4.53 6.94
CA SER A 63 16.25 -3.82 5.69
C SER A 63 15.32 -2.61 5.87
N GLY A 64 14.91 -2.35 7.11
CA GLY A 64 13.88 -1.38 7.48
C GLY A 64 12.73 -2.04 8.22
N GLY A 65 11.69 -1.27 8.53
CA GLY A 65 10.45 -1.83 9.06
C GLY A 65 9.47 -2.25 7.96
N ALA A 66 8.48 -3.02 8.36
CA ALA A 66 7.44 -3.56 7.49
C ALA A 66 6.09 -3.62 8.20
N MET A 67 5.01 -3.77 7.45
CA MET A 67 3.69 -4.12 7.99
C MET A 67 3.09 -5.26 7.17
N ASP A 68 2.31 -6.15 7.76
CA ASP A 68 1.69 -7.23 6.98
C ASP A 68 0.35 -6.80 6.43
N VAL A 69 0.08 -7.13 5.17
CA VAL A 69 -1.19 -6.88 4.52
C VAL A 69 -1.75 -8.13 3.85
N ARG A 70 -3.08 -8.18 3.71
CA ARG A 70 -3.78 -9.18 2.89
C ARG A 70 -4.60 -8.52 1.80
N ALA A 71 -4.68 -9.16 0.63
CA ALA A 71 -5.60 -8.73 -0.41
C ALA A 71 -7.05 -8.98 0.02
N VAL A 72 -7.89 -7.94 -0.05
CA VAL A 72 -9.33 -8.01 0.27
C VAL A 72 -10.16 -8.13 -1.00
N GLY A 73 -9.73 -7.50 -2.09
CA GLY A 73 -10.41 -7.60 -3.36
C GLY A 73 -9.78 -6.73 -4.45
N GLU A 74 -10.11 -7.06 -5.69
CA GLU A 74 -9.64 -6.34 -6.88
C GLU A 74 -10.74 -5.43 -7.44
N PHE A 75 -10.33 -4.30 -8.02
CA PHE A 75 -11.27 -3.43 -8.70
C PHE A 75 -11.68 -4.05 -10.04
N ARG A 76 -13.00 -4.16 -10.29
CA ARG A 76 -13.53 -4.64 -11.58
C ARG A 76 -13.14 -3.76 -12.77
N ARG A 77 -12.74 -2.52 -12.52
CA ARG A 77 -12.24 -1.57 -13.52
C ARG A 77 -11.00 -0.90 -12.96
N LEU A 78 -9.90 -0.99 -13.70
CA LEU A 78 -8.66 -0.28 -13.38
C LEU A 78 -8.94 1.23 -13.37
N VAL A 79 -8.72 1.86 -12.22
CA VAL A 79 -8.89 3.32 -12.09
C VAL A 79 -7.57 3.98 -12.43
N ALA A 80 -7.51 4.59 -13.62
CA ALA A 80 -6.37 5.41 -14.03
C ALA A 80 -6.29 6.65 -13.13
N LEU A 81 -5.09 6.94 -12.61
CA LEU A 81 -4.89 8.03 -11.66
C LEU A 81 -5.31 9.39 -12.23
N GLY A 82 -5.14 9.62 -13.54
CA GLY A 82 -5.56 10.85 -14.22
C GLY A 82 -7.08 11.10 -14.21
N LYS A 83 -7.90 10.10 -13.87
CA LYS A 83 -9.36 10.24 -13.72
C LYS A 83 -9.80 10.44 -12.27
N MET A 84 -8.89 10.31 -11.30
CA MET A 84 -9.21 10.61 -9.91
C MET A 84 -9.29 12.12 -9.73
N LYS A 85 -10.50 12.61 -9.47
CA LYS A 85 -10.71 13.97 -9.00
C LYS A 85 -10.58 13.98 -7.49
N ILE A 86 -9.80 14.90 -6.94
CA ILE A 86 -9.83 15.19 -5.50
C ILE A 86 -11.20 15.79 -5.21
N GLY A 87 -12.07 15.01 -4.58
CA GLY A 87 -13.32 15.49 -3.98
C GLY A 87 -13.16 15.57 -2.46
N ASP A 88 -14.14 16.17 -1.78
CA ASP A 88 -14.12 16.51 -0.34
C ASP A 88 -14.05 15.31 0.64
N GLY A 89 -13.78 14.10 0.16
CA GLY A 89 -13.53 12.89 0.96
C GLY A 89 -12.28 12.11 0.58
N VAL A 90 -11.49 12.57 -0.40
CA VAL A 90 -10.26 11.89 -0.82
C VAL A 90 -9.11 12.35 0.08
N ARG A 91 -8.81 11.57 1.10
CA ARG A 91 -7.58 11.73 1.90
C ARG A 91 -6.47 10.95 1.23
N THR A 92 -5.61 11.65 0.47
CA THR A 92 -4.40 11.06 -0.10
C THR A 92 -3.37 10.87 1.01
N THR A 93 -3.47 9.77 1.76
CA THR A 93 -2.43 9.40 2.72
C THR A 93 -1.30 8.73 1.93
N THR A 94 -0.09 9.24 2.10
CA THR A 94 1.10 9.00 1.27
C THR A 94 1.30 7.55 0.84
N THR A 95 1.10 7.36 -0.46
CA THR A 95 1.61 6.35 -1.38
C THR A 95 2.91 5.68 -0.94
N ALA A 96 2.86 4.39 -0.59
CA ALA A 96 4.06 3.57 -0.49
C ALA A 96 4.50 3.07 -1.88
N LEU A 97 5.79 3.23 -2.13
CA LEU A 97 6.52 2.80 -3.32
C LEU A 97 6.79 1.30 -3.19
N ILE A 98 6.46 0.52 -4.22
CA ILE A 98 6.93 -0.85 -4.36
C ILE A 98 7.65 -0.90 -5.72
N PRO A 99 8.96 -1.21 -5.78
CA PRO A 99 9.59 -1.63 -7.01
C PRO A 99 9.05 -3.01 -7.41
N ALA A 100 8.78 -3.18 -8.70
CA ALA A 100 8.47 -4.48 -9.29
C ALA A 100 9.66 -5.43 -9.18
#